data_AF-A0A7V8NPB8-F1
#
_entry.id   AF-A0A7V8NPB8-F1
#
_cell.length_a   1.000
_cell.length_b   1.000
_cell.length_c   1.000
_cell.angle_alpha   90.00
_cell.angle_beta   90.00
_cell.angle_gamma   90.00
#
_symmetry.space_group_name_H-M   'P 1'
#
loop_
_entity.id
_entity.type
_entity.pdbx_description
1 polymer ?
#
loop_
_entity_poly.entity_id
_entity_poly.type
_entity_poly.pdbx_seq_one_letter_code
_entity_poly.pdbx_strand_id
1 'polypeptide(L)'
;VRVYQKDSKGGILFAGEDRIDHTPKGEEVSIHIGNAFDVVAEHKQTDYKHVDTHTWEFEYEVTLRNHKDAPIVVQVNEPIGGDWEMLSSSYKYTKTAAFAAQFNVPVAKDGTAVLKYRVRAKW
;
A
#
# COMPACT_ATOMS: atom_id res chain seq x y z
N VAL A 1 0.36 5.10 -4.59
CA VAL A 1 -0.20 4.67 -3.28
C VAL A 1 -0.65 5.88 -2.49
N ARG A 2 -1.75 5.80 -1.71
CA ARG A 2 -2.09 6.86 -0.74
C ARG A 2 -2.02 6.32 0.68
N VAL A 3 -1.39 7.07 1.57
CA VAL A 3 -1.22 6.71 2.97
C VAL A 3 -1.97 7.72 3.84
N TYR A 4 -2.78 7.23 4.78
CA TYR A 4 -3.46 8.05 5.77
C TYR A 4 -3.11 7.56 7.18
N GLN A 5 -2.97 8.49 8.12
CA GLN A 5 -2.73 8.22 9.53
C GLN A 5 -3.93 8.72 10.34
N LYS A 6 -4.31 7.98 11.38
CA LYS A 6 -5.27 8.46 12.38
C LYS A 6 -4.54 9.17 13.53
N ASP A 7 -4.92 10.41 13.83
CA ASP A 7 -4.40 11.18 14.97
C ASP A 7 -5.03 10.73 16.31
N SER A 8 -4.38 11.06 17.42
CA SER A 8 -4.80 10.81 18.81
C SER A 8 -6.21 11.34 19.13
N LYS A 9 -6.70 12.30 18.34
CA LYS A 9 -8.05 12.88 18.46
C LYS A 9 -9.06 12.29 17.47
N GLY A 10 -8.70 11.22 16.76
CA GLY A 10 -9.56 10.51 15.81
C GLY A 10 -9.66 11.13 14.41
N GLY A 11 -8.92 12.23 14.15
CA GLY A 11 -8.82 12.83 12.82
C GLY A 11 -8.03 11.96 11.84
N ILE A 12 -8.42 11.94 10.56
CA ILE A 12 -7.66 11.28 9.50
C ILE A 12 -6.75 12.34 8.86
N LEU A 13 -5.44 12.16 9.02
CA LEU A 13 -4.42 12.98 8.38
C LEU A 13 -3.93 12.26 7.13
N PHE A 14 -3.92 12.97 6.01
CA PHE A 14 -3.28 12.51 4.79
C PHE A 14 -1.77 12.52 5.01
N ALA A 15 -1.16 11.33 4.96
CA ALA A 15 0.28 11.19 5.13
C ALA A 15 0.96 11.42 3.79
N GLY A 16 0.51 10.85 2.68
CA GLY A 16 1.10 11.14 1.37
C GLY A 16 0.38 10.47 0.21
N GLU A 17 0.65 10.93 -1.01
CA GLU A 17 0.20 10.34 -2.27
C GLU A 17 1.40 10.15 -3.17
N ASP A 18 1.43 9.01 -3.83
CA ASP A 18 2.24 8.79 -5.01
C ASP A 18 1.39 8.29 -6.18
N ARG A 19 1.73 8.74 -7.38
CA ARG A 19 1.16 8.31 -8.66
C ARG A 19 2.14 7.34 -9.31
N ILE A 20 1.72 6.09 -9.42
CA ILE A 20 2.46 5.09 -10.18
C ILE A 20 2.20 5.39 -11.66
N ASP A 21 3.08 6.18 -12.27
CA ASP A 21 3.24 6.14 -13.73
C ASP A 21 3.93 4.83 -14.11
N HIS A 22 3.75 4.36 -15.35
CA HIS A 22 4.35 3.12 -15.86
C HIS A 22 5.88 3.17 -15.77
N THR A 23 6.45 2.71 -14.66
CA THR A 23 7.91 2.62 -14.49
C THR A 23 8.40 1.20 -14.79
N PRO A 24 9.48 1.02 -15.59
CA PRO A 24 10.08 -0.27 -15.85
C PRO A 24 10.59 -0.93 -14.57
N LYS A 25 10.67 -2.26 -14.60
CA LYS A 25 11.05 -3.17 -13.52
C LYS A 25 12.22 -2.66 -12.66
N GLY A 26 11.95 -2.35 -11.39
CA GLY A 26 12.96 -2.34 -10.32
C GLY A 26 13.16 -1.05 -9.51
N GLU A 27 12.32 -0.03 -9.64
CA GLU A 27 12.50 1.20 -8.84
C GLU A 27 11.88 1.09 -7.43
N GLU A 28 12.70 1.34 -6.40
CA GLU A 28 12.27 1.55 -5.03
C GLU A 28 11.75 2.99 -4.90
N VAL A 29 10.44 3.14 -4.70
CA VAL A 29 9.84 4.45 -4.44
C VAL A 29 9.74 4.64 -2.92
N SER A 30 10.46 5.64 -2.41
CA SER A 30 10.50 6.00 -1.00
C SER A 30 9.75 7.30 -0.75
N ILE A 31 8.62 7.22 -0.03
CA ILE A 31 7.76 8.37 0.26
C ILE A 31 8.20 8.98 1.61
N HIS A 32 8.65 10.25 1.58
CA HIS A 32 9.10 11.01 2.76
C HIS A 32 8.17 12.22 3.00
N ILE A 33 7.62 12.38 4.22
CA ILE A 33 6.61 13.40 4.54
C ILE A 33 7.00 14.13 5.84
N GLY A 34 6.80 15.45 5.97
CA GLY A 34 7.09 16.23 7.19
C GLY A 34 5.97 16.23 8.25
N ASN A 35 6.32 16.20 9.54
CA ASN A 35 5.55 15.71 10.72
C ASN A 35 5.24 14.19 10.69
N ALA A 36 5.30 13.61 9.51
CA ALA A 36 5.32 12.19 9.20
C ALA A 36 6.74 11.68 8.86
N PHE A 37 7.79 12.38 9.32
CA PHE A 37 9.17 11.89 9.22
C PHE A 37 9.34 10.58 10.00
N ASP A 38 8.45 10.36 10.97
CA ASP A 38 8.43 9.16 11.74
C ASP A 38 7.73 7.99 11.04
N VAL A 39 7.12 8.17 9.86
CA VAL A 39 6.44 7.06 9.17
C VAL A 39 6.94 6.94 7.75
N VAL A 40 7.70 5.88 7.48
CA VAL A 40 8.26 5.61 6.15
C VAL A 40 7.44 4.52 5.48
N ALA A 41 7.08 4.75 4.21
CA ALA A 41 6.43 3.74 3.37
C ALA A 41 7.28 3.47 2.13
N GLU A 42 7.56 2.20 1.88
CA GLU A 42 8.24 1.72 0.68
C GLU A 42 7.30 0.76 -0.05
N HIS A 43 7.03 1.03 -1.33
CA HIS A 43 6.18 0.18 -2.17
C HIS A 43 7.03 -0.53 -3.22
N LYS A 44 6.90 -1.85 -3.30
CA LYS A 44 7.68 -2.68 -4.20
C LYS A 44 6.79 -3.70 -4.88
N GLN A 45 6.83 -3.74 -6.20
CA GLN A 45 6.29 -4.87 -6.95
C GLN A 45 7.29 -6.03 -6.88
N THR A 46 6.92 -7.11 -6.23
CA THR A 46 7.80 -8.28 -6.02
C THR A 46 7.65 -9.33 -7.11
N ASP A 47 6.50 -9.38 -7.79
CA ASP A 47 6.26 -10.33 -8.86
C ASP A 47 5.39 -9.75 -9.99
N TYR A 48 5.56 -10.32 -11.18
CA TYR A 48 4.77 -10.02 -12.37
C TYR A 48 4.58 -11.30 -13.18
N LYS A 49 3.34 -11.63 -13.50
CA LYS A 49 3.02 -12.82 -14.28
C LYS A 49 1.95 -12.52 -15.31
N HIS A 50 2.28 -12.76 -16.58
CA HIS A 50 1.31 -12.83 -17.66
C HIS A 50 0.64 -14.21 -17.64
N VAL A 51 -0.67 -14.26 -17.38
CA VAL A 51 -1.43 -15.51 -17.21
C VAL A 51 -2.09 -15.92 -18.52
N ASP A 52 -2.67 -14.95 -19.23
CA ASP A 52 -3.33 -15.12 -20.52
C ASP A 52 -3.35 -13.76 -21.24
N THR A 53 -3.75 -13.75 -22.51
CA THR A 53 -3.82 -12.61 -23.45
C THR A 53 -4.30 -11.29 -22.84
N HIS A 54 -5.25 -11.35 -21.90
CA HIS A 54 -5.85 -10.18 -21.23
C HIS A 54 -5.81 -10.27 -19.71
N THR A 55 -4.94 -11.13 -19.13
CA THR A 55 -4.92 -11.39 -17.68
C THR A 55 -3.50 -11.37 -17.14
N TRP A 56 -3.30 -10.57 -16.10
CA TRP A 56 -2.02 -10.43 -15.41
C TRP A 56 -2.18 -10.58 -13.91
N GLU A 57 -1.16 -11.14 -13.27
CA GLU A 57 -1.01 -11.20 -11.83
C GLU A 57 0.16 -10.34 -11.39
N PHE A 58 -0.03 -9.60 -10.30
CA PHE A 58 0.95 -8.70 -9.72
C PHE A 58 1.03 -8.98 -8.22
N GLU A 59 2.24 -9.10 -7.68
CA GLU A 59 2.45 -9.17 -6.24
C GLU A 59 3.19 -7.93 -5.78
N TYR A 60 2.72 -7.36 -4.68
CA TYR A 60 3.26 -6.15 -4.08
C TYR A 60 3.59 -6.37 -2.62
N GLU A 61 4.61 -5.65 -2.18
CA GLU A 61 5.02 -5.51 -0.80
C GLU A 61 5.06 -4.02 -0.44
N VAL A 62 4.30 -3.63 0.59
CA VAL A 62 4.33 -2.28 1.19
C VAL A 62 4.98 -2.42 2.56
N THR A 63 6.19 -1.91 2.72
CA THR A 63 6.88 -1.86 4.01
C THR A 63 6.59 -0.53 4.68
N LEU A 64 6.11 -0.59 5.91
CA LEU A 64 5.76 0.57 6.74
C LEU A 64 6.64 0.57 7.99
N ARG A 65 7.41 1.63 8.19
CA ARG A 65 8.22 1.84 9.40
C ARG A 65 7.62 2.97 10.21
N ASN A 66 7.47 2.79 11.51
CA ASN A 66 6.97 3.80 12.44
C ASN A 66 8.04 4.11 13.48
N HIS A 67 8.70 5.25 13.39
CA HIS A 67 9.62 5.84 14.35
C HIS A 67 8.92 6.73 15.38
N LYS A 68 7.58 6.70 15.47
CA LYS A 68 6.87 7.39 16.55
C LYS A 68 7.04 6.61 17.83
N ASP A 69 6.97 7.35 18.93
CA ASP A 69 7.00 6.87 20.29
C ASP A 69 5.68 6.22 20.77
N ALA A 70 4.72 6.02 19.86
CA ALA A 70 3.44 5.34 20.06
C ALA A 70 3.08 4.43 18.86
N PRO A 71 2.29 3.36 19.08
CA PRO A 71 1.77 2.54 17.98
C PRO A 71 0.75 3.31 17.15
N ILE A 72 0.73 3.05 15.84
CA ILE A 72 -0.18 3.68 14.89
C ILE A 72 -0.89 2.65 14.02
N VAL A 73 -1.98 3.09 13.37
CA VAL A 73 -2.59 2.36 12.26
C VAL A 73 -2.43 3.20 11.01
N VAL A 74 -1.80 2.60 10.01
CA VAL A 74 -1.57 3.20 8.71
C VAL A 74 -2.61 2.67 7.74
N GLN A 75 -3.40 3.57 7.17
CA GLN A 75 -4.36 3.23 6.13
C GLN A 75 -3.67 3.32 4.77
N VAL A 76 -3.47 2.17 4.14
CA VAL A 76 -2.89 2.06 2.79
C VAL A 76 -4.04 1.95 1.80
N ASN A 77 -4.11 2.86 0.84
CA ASN A 77 -5.12 2.84 -0.22
C ASN A 77 -4.44 2.65 -1.58
N GLU A 78 -4.49 1.42 -2.06
CA GLU A 78 -3.87 0.94 -3.29
C GLU A 78 -4.78 1.16 -4.49
N PRO A 79 -4.36 1.93 -5.51
CA PRO A 79 -5.05 1.97 -6.79
C PRO A 79 -4.78 0.67 -7.56
N ILE A 80 -5.83 -0.06 -7.95
CA ILE A 80 -5.72 -1.29 -8.73
C ILE A 80 -6.60 -1.12 -9.97
N GLY A 81 -5.97 -1.06 -11.13
CA GLY A 81 -6.65 -0.91 -12.41
C GLY A 81 -7.26 -2.21 -12.96
N GLY A 82 -8.07 -2.07 -13.99
CA GLY A 82 -8.73 -3.19 -14.67
C GLY A 82 -9.88 -3.80 -13.87
N ASP A 83 -10.43 -4.89 -14.39
CA ASP A 83 -11.29 -5.78 -13.60
C ASP A 83 -10.41 -6.70 -12.76
N TRP A 84 -10.38 -6.48 -11.45
CA TRP A 84 -9.42 -7.13 -10.56
C TRP A 84 -10.07 -7.94 -9.45
N GLU A 85 -9.38 -9.01 -9.08
CA GLU A 85 -9.63 -9.82 -7.90
C GLU A 85 -8.39 -9.90 -7.00
N MET A 86 -8.61 -9.91 -5.69
CA MET A 86 -7.55 -10.16 -4.72
C MET A 86 -7.32 -11.66 -4.61
N LEU A 87 -6.13 -12.14 -4.98
CA LEU A 87 -5.77 -13.55 -4.87
C LEU A 87 -5.25 -13.90 -3.47
N SER A 88 -4.46 -13.00 -2.88
CA SER A 88 -3.94 -13.16 -1.52
C SER A 88 -3.66 -11.81 -0.87
N SER A 89 -3.75 -11.74 0.46
CA SER A 89 -3.27 -10.60 1.23
C SER A 89 -2.92 -10.99 2.66
N SER A 90 -1.87 -10.36 3.21
CA SER A 90 -1.50 -10.50 4.62
C SER A 90 -2.40 -9.69 5.58
N TYR A 91 -3.18 -8.74 5.06
CA TYR A 91 -4.15 -7.95 5.84
C TYR A 91 -5.53 -7.99 5.20
N LYS A 92 -6.57 -7.81 6.01
CA LYS A 92 -7.93 -7.69 5.47
C LYS A 92 -8.03 -6.42 4.61
N TYR A 93 -8.47 -6.60 3.37
CA TYR A 93 -8.75 -5.49 2.47
C TYR A 93 -10.24 -5.12 2.47
N THR A 94 -10.52 -3.89 2.09
CA THR A 94 -11.86 -3.41 1.75
C THR A 94 -11.82 -2.79 0.36
N LYS A 95 -12.71 -3.23 -0.54
CA LYS A 95 -12.88 -2.59 -1.85
C LYS A 95 -13.68 -1.31 -1.65
N THR A 96 -12.98 -0.17 -1.62
CA THR A 96 -13.58 1.15 -1.33
C THR A 96 -14.07 1.85 -2.60
N ALA A 97 -13.53 1.48 -3.75
CA ALA A 97 -13.98 1.91 -5.07
C ALA A 97 -13.74 0.79 -6.09
N ALA A 98 -14.26 0.94 -7.32
CA ALA A 98 -14.05 -0.03 -8.39
C ALA A 98 -12.56 -0.35 -8.61
N PHE A 99 -11.69 0.67 -8.50
CA PHE A 99 -10.26 0.58 -8.77
C PHE A 99 -9.38 0.84 -7.54
N ALA A 100 -9.88 0.51 -6.34
CA ALA A 100 -9.11 0.72 -5.11
C ALA A 100 -9.34 -0.37 -4.06
N ALA A 101 -8.25 -0.81 -3.43
CA ALA A 101 -8.26 -1.64 -2.23
C ALA A 101 -7.64 -0.86 -1.07
N GLN A 102 -8.33 -0.86 0.06
CA GLN A 102 -7.87 -0.22 1.29
C GLN A 102 -7.51 -1.26 2.34
N PHE A 103 -6.42 -1.01 3.05
CA PHE A 103 -5.90 -1.81 4.14
C PHE A 103 -5.68 -0.92 5.36
N ASN A 104 -5.93 -1.46 6.54
CA ASN A 104 -5.52 -0.85 7.81
C ASN A 104 -4.39 -1.70 8.39
N VAL A 105 -3.18 -1.17 8.37
CA VAL A 105 -1.96 -1.86 8.79
C VAL A 105 -1.49 -1.30 10.14
N PRO A 106 -1.64 -2.04 11.24
CA PRO A 106 -1.09 -1.62 12.52
C PRO A 106 0.44 -1.72 12.49
N VAL A 107 1.11 -0.67 12.95
CA VAL A 107 2.57 -0.60 13.09
C VAL A 107 2.88 -0.23 14.53
N ALA A 108 3.66 -1.08 15.21
CA ALA A 108 4.06 -0.82 16.59
C ALA A 108 4.92 0.45 16.69
N LYS A 109 5.05 0.99 17.91
CA LYS A 109 6.07 2.01 18.25
C LYS A 109 7.45 1.51 17.80
N ASP A 110 8.23 2.36 17.14
CA ASP A 110 9.58 2.04 16.63
C ASP A 110 9.63 0.74 15.80
N GLY A 111 8.49 0.40 15.18
CA GLY A 111 8.24 -0.90 14.58
C GLY A 111 8.21 -0.87 13.06
N THR A 112 8.23 -2.06 12.46
CA THR A 112 8.03 -2.25 11.02
C THR A 112 6.88 -3.24 10.80
N ALA A 113 6.02 -2.95 9.82
CA ALA A 113 4.99 -3.85 9.34
C ALA A 113 5.09 -4.00 7.83
N VAL A 114 4.71 -5.16 7.30
CA VAL A 114 4.80 -5.47 5.87
C VAL A 114 3.46 -5.97 5.36
N LEU A 115 2.81 -5.16 4.53
CA LEU A 115 1.61 -5.57 3.79
C LEU A 115 2.06 -6.25 2.49
N LYS A 116 1.66 -7.51 2.31
CA LYS A 116 1.84 -8.27 1.07
C LYS A 116 0.49 -8.56 0.45
N TYR A 117 0.35 -8.37 -0.84
CA TYR A 117 -0.87 -8.74 -1.54
C TYR A 117 -0.59 -9.12 -3.00
N ARG A 118 -1.36 -10.08 -3.50
CA ARG A 118 -1.36 -10.46 -4.92
C ARG A 118 -2.74 -10.19 -5.51
N VAL A 119 -2.75 -9.52 -6.66
CA VAL A 119 -3.96 -9.23 -7.43
C VAL A 119 -3.87 -9.88 -8.80
N ARG A 120 -5.02 -10.27 -9.34
CA ARG A 120 -5.18 -10.58 -10.76
C ARG A 120 -6.02 -9.49 -11.37
N ALA A 121 -5.56 -8.90 -12.47
CA ALA A 121 -6.27 -7.87 -13.21
C ALA A 121 -6.48 -8.29 -14.67
N LYS A 122 -7.65 -7.94 -15.18
CA LYS A 122 -8.04 -8.10 -16.58
C LYS A 122 -8.27 -6.75 -17.24
N TRP A 123 -7.80 -6.61 -18.47
CA TRP A 123 -7.88 -5.39 -19.26
C TRP A 123 -8.48 -5.66 -20.63
#